data_AF-X1PN15-F1
#
_entry.id   AF-X1PN15-F1
#
_cell.length_a   1.000
_cell.length_b   1.000
_cell.length_c   1.000
_cell.angle_alpha   90.00
_cell.angle_beta   90.00
_cell.angle_gamma   90.00
#
_symmetry.space_group_name_H-M   'P 1'
#
loop_
_entity.id
_entity.type
_entity.pdbx_description
1 polymer ?
#
loop_
_entity_poly.entity_id
_entity_poly.type
_entity_poly.pdbx_seq_one_letter_code
_entity_poly.pdbx_strand_id
1 'polypeptide(L)'
;MGRYLVCPVKEAKGEEGFEIWFARGRMNVLKSILEGNLDLSKELAEFIYQCSECGSCTDTCHETHNPNIVLNTSKWIDHVEVWHALRQDLIKAGFAPLDRHAKLIEYMNNPDMRNPYGEPKAKKFEWLNDVKGVSKMGDITFYAGCTEPLRQKETLLNLAKIFNAAGKEFAVIEDEWCCGSISIRIGDIEAVKPNIEHNLEQIKKTGANKVFVACAGCYRTLKKDWPEILGQELPFEVVNVTEVFLELINDGSLKIPEQDMETIK
;
A
#
# COMPACT_ATOMS: atom_id res chain seq x y z
N MET A 1 -21.78 22.53 17.03
CA MET A 1 -20.90 21.47 16.50
C MET A 1 -20.90 21.59 14.99
N GLY A 2 -19.95 22.34 14.42
CA GLY A 2 -19.90 22.56 12.98
C GLY A 2 -19.23 21.40 12.26
N ARG A 3 -19.76 21.07 11.08
CA ARG A 3 -19.20 20.12 10.12
C ARG A 3 -17.93 20.71 9.49
N TYR A 4 -16.87 20.86 10.28
CA TYR A 4 -15.65 21.60 9.89
C TYR A 4 -14.56 20.75 9.25
N LEU A 5 -14.71 19.43 9.19
CA LEU A 5 -13.77 18.60 8.43
C LEU A 5 -14.26 18.57 6.99
N VAL A 6 -13.46 19.13 6.10
CA VAL A 6 -13.75 19.20 4.67
C VAL A 6 -12.77 18.26 3.97
N CYS A 7 -13.15 17.74 2.80
CA CYS A 7 -12.22 16.99 1.94
C CYS A 7 -10.87 17.75 1.87
N PRO A 8 -9.71 17.10 2.13
CA PRO A 8 -8.40 17.77 2.10
C PRO A 8 -8.13 18.50 0.78
N VAL A 9 -8.74 18.04 -0.31
CA VAL A 9 -8.72 18.69 -1.62
C VAL A 9 -9.45 20.04 -1.60
N LYS A 10 -10.56 20.18 -0.85
CA LYS A 10 -11.27 21.46 -0.66
C LYS A 10 -10.46 22.43 0.19
N GLU A 11 -9.75 21.96 1.21
CA GLU A 11 -8.83 22.82 1.96
C GLU A 11 -7.70 23.36 1.07
N ALA A 12 -7.13 22.51 0.21
CA ALA A 12 -6.04 22.89 -0.69
C ALA A 12 -6.49 23.75 -1.89
N LYS A 13 -7.71 23.56 -2.41
CA LYS A 13 -8.23 24.22 -3.62
C LYS A 13 -9.19 25.37 -3.33
N GLY A 14 -9.63 25.54 -2.08
CA GLY A 14 -10.63 26.52 -1.68
C GLY A 14 -12.07 26.07 -1.98
N GLU A 15 -13.04 26.80 -1.42
CA GLU A 15 -14.47 26.50 -1.60
C GLU A 15 -14.98 26.71 -3.03
N GLU A 16 -14.25 27.47 -3.85
CA GLU A 16 -14.56 27.75 -5.25
C GLU A 16 -14.07 26.66 -6.21
N GLY A 17 -13.42 25.61 -5.71
CA GLY A 17 -13.03 24.47 -6.52
C GLY A 17 -14.26 23.79 -7.17
N PHE A 18 -14.13 23.36 -8.42
CA PHE A 18 -15.19 22.63 -9.11
C PHE A 18 -15.60 21.37 -8.34
N GLU A 19 -16.91 21.13 -8.17
CA GLU A 19 -17.44 20.12 -7.22
C GLU A 19 -16.89 18.71 -7.42
N ILE A 20 -16.54 18.35 -8.66
CA ILE A 20 -15.95 17.06 -8.99
C ILE A 20 -14.71 16.79 -8.14
N TRP A 21 -13.90 17.80 -7.77
CA TRP A 21 -12.70 17.60 -6.95
C TRP A 21 -12.99 17.03 -5.55
N PHE A 22 -14.22 17.17 -5.06
CA PHE A 22 -14.63 16.80 -3.72
C PHE A 22 -15.43 15.49 -3.70
N ALA A 23 -15.50 14.85 -2.53
CA ALA A 23 -16.17 13.56 -2.37
C ALA A 23 -17.61 13.54 -2.92
N ARG A 24 -18.39 14.61 -2.68
CA ARG A 24 -19.76 14.72 -3.18
C ARG A 24 -19.84 14.73 -4.72
N GLY A 25 -19.07 15.60 -5.37
CA GLY A 25 -19.07 15.67 -6.83
C GLY A 25 -18.55 14.39 -7.46
N ARG A 26 -17.56 13.74 -6.85
CA ARG A 26 -17.11 12.39 -7.23
C ARG A 26 -18.25 11.38 -7.23
N MET A 27 -19.02 11.31 -6.15
CA MET A 27 -20.17 10.39 -6.07
C MET A 27 -21.26 10.72 -7.09
N ASN A 28 -21.49 12.00 -7.40
CA ASN A 28 -22.42 12.39 -8.47
C ASN A 28 -21.92 11.96 -9.86
N VAL A 29 -20.62 12.09 -10.14
CA VAL A 29 -20.00 11.60 -11.39
C VAL A 29 -20.22 10.09 -11.53
N LEU A 30 -19.92 9.33 -10.47
CA LEU A 30 -20.17 7.89 -10.47
C LEU A 30 -21.65 7.56 -10.71
N LYS A 31 -22.57 8.26 -10.02
CA LYS A 31 -24.01 8.09 -10.23
C LYS A 31 -24.40 8.34 -11.68
N SER A 32 -23.89 9.42 -12.29
CA SER A 32 -24.16 9.72 -13.71
C SER A 32 -23.66 8.62 -14.65
N ILE A 33 -22.51 8.00 -14.35
CA ILE A 33 -22.01 6.84 -15.11
C ILE A 33 -22.96 5.65 -14.98
N LEU A 34 -23.37 5.32 -13.76
CA LEU A 34 -24.28 4.19 -13.49
C LEU A 34 -25.67 4.38 -14.12
N GLU A 35 -26.16 5.62 -14.20
CA GLU A 35 -27.43 5.96 -14.83
C GLU A 35 -27.34 6.05 -16.36
N GLY A 36 -26.14 5.88 -16.96
CA GLY A 36 -25.93 6.01 -18.41
C GLY A 36 -25.98 7.45 -18.92
N ASN A 37 -25.86 8.43 -18.01
CA ASN A 37 -25.85 9.86 -18.34
C ASN A 37 -24.44 10.38 -18.66
N LEU A 38 -23.39 9.61 -18.35
CA LEU A 38 -21.99 9.95 -18.59
C LEU A 38 -21.21 8.71 -19.04
N ASP A 39 -20.63 8.76 -20.22
CA ASP A 39 -19.77 7.68 -20.73
C ASP A 39 -18.37 7.72 -20.12
N LEU A 40 -17.72 6.55 -20.07
CA LEU A 40 -16.30 6.47 -19.74
C LEU A 40 -15.47 7.10 -20.86
N SER A 41 -14.40 7.83 -20.50
CA SER A 41 -13.48 8.44 -21.46
C SER A 41 -12.08 8.60 -20.86
N LYS A 42 -11.09 8.92 -21.72
CA LYS A 42 -9.71 9.19 -21.28
C LYS A 42 -9.64 10.46 -20.42
N GLU A 43 -10.40 11.50 -20.78
CA GLU A 43 -10.49 12.76 -20.04
C GLU A 43 -11.12 12.53 -18.66
N LEU A 44 -12.15 11.68 -18.58
CA LEU A 44 -12.75 11.30 -17.31
C LEU A 44 -11.76 10.51 -16.43
N ALA A 45 -10.95 9.63 -17.03
CA ALA A 45 -9.90 8.91 -16.31
C ALA A 45 -8.89 9.86 -15.67
N GLU A 46 -8.40 10.87 -16.38
CA GLU A 46 -7.49 11.90 -15.83
C GLU A 46 -8.06 12.58 -14.58
N PHE A 47 -9.37 12.81 -14.55
CA PHE A 47 -10.06 13.35 -13.40
C PHE A 47 -10.17 12.33 -12.25
N ILE A 48 -10.57 11.10 -12.54
CA ILE A 48 -10.76 10.01 -11.55
C ILE A 48 -9.46 9.69 -10.80
N TYR A 49 -8.31 9.78 -11.48
CA TYR A 49 -7.00 9.53 -10.88
C TYR A 49 -6.49 10.64 -9.95
N GLN A 50 -7.18 11.78 -9.83
CA GLN A 50 -6.85 12.79 -8.83
C GLN A 50 -7.36 12.47 -7.42
N CYS A 51 -8.17 11.42 -7.29
CA CYS A 51 -8.44 10.81 -5.99
C CYS A 51 -7.20 10.06 -5.50
N SER A 52 -6.73 10.31 -4.30
CA SER A 52 -5.63 9.51 -3.72
C SER A 52 -6.11 8.22 -3.04
N GLU A 53 -7.43 7.97 -3.00
CA GLU A 53 -8.04 6.88 -2.22
C GLU A 53 -7.63 6.93 -0.73
N CYS A 54 -7.40 8.13 -0.18
CA CYS A 54 -6.90 8.30 1.19
C CYS A 54 -7.90 7.96 2.30
N GLY A 55 -9.18 7.70 1.97
CA GLY A 55 -10.20 7.36 2.96
C GLY A 55 -10.65 8.52 3.87
N SER A 56 -10.15 9.75 3.68
CA SER A 56 -10.63 10.90 4.48
C SER A 56 -12.14 11.12 4.33
N CYS A 57 -12.72 10.82 3.16
CA CYS A 57 -14.16 10.85 2.96
C CYS A 57 -14.91 9.85 3.85
N THR A 58 -14.28 8.72 4.18
CA THR A 58 -14.86 7.65 5.00
C THR A 58 -14.93 8.05 6.48
N ASP A 59 -13.94 8.82 6.94
CA ASP A 59 -13.84 9.33 8.31
C ASP A 59 -14.69 10.59 8.52
N THR A 60 -14.64 11.53 7.57
CA THR A 60 -15.32 12.82 7.66
C THR A 60 -16.81 12.77 7.33
N CYS A 61 -17.17 11.98 6.31
CA CYS A 61 -18.57 11.90 5.90
C CYS A 61 -19.30 10.90 6.81
N HIS A 62 -20.19 11.39 7.66
CA HIS A 62 -21.01 10.57 8.56
C HIS A 62 -21.86 9.49 7.85
N GLU A 63 -21.99 9.56 6.52
CA GLU A 63 -22.70 8.58 5.68
C GLU A 63 -21.95 7.25 5.51
N THR A 64 -20.79 7.07 6.16
CA THR A 64 -20.01 5.81 6.05
C THR A 64 -19.82 5.00 7.34
N HIS A 65 -19.85 5.59 8.56
CA HIS A 65 -19.52 4.82 9.78
C HIS A 65 -20.17 5.34 11.09
N ASN A 66 -21.50 5.44 11.19
CA ASN A 66 -22.14 5.65 12.50
C ASN A 66 -22.86 4.37 13.00
N PRO A 67 -22.25 3.60 13.92
CA PRO A 67 -22.87 2.39 14.47
C PRO A 67 -24.12 2.67 15.31
N ASN A 68 -24.37 3.93 15.72
CA ASN A 68 -25.53 4.33 16.51
C ASN A 68 -26.70 4.86 15.67
N ILE A 69 -26.52 5.06 14.36
CA ILE A 69 -27.56 5.53 13.44
C ILE A 69 -27.68 4.54 12.28
N VAL A 70 -28.59 3.57 12.43
CA VAL A 70 -28.92 2.60 11.39
C VAL A 70 -30.26 3.01 10.76
N LEU A 71 -30.23 3.74 9.64
CA LEU A 71 -31.43 3.91 8.82
C LEU A 71 -31.50 2.74 7.82
N ASN A 72 -32.68 2.28 7.47
CA ASN A 72 -32.85 1.28 6.40
C ASN A 72 -32.35 1.76 5.02
N THR A 73 -32.16 3.08 4.86
CA THR A 73 -31.53 3.74 3.70
C THR A 73 -30.02 3.96 3.88
N SER A 74 -29.47 3.75 5.09
CA SER A 74 -28.03 3.88 5.41
C SER A 74 -27.25 2.61 5.06
N LYS A 75 -27.54 1.97 3.92
CA LYS A 75 -26.59 0.98 3.40
C LYS A 75 -25.38 1.75 2.88
N TRP A 76 -24.38 1.82 3.76
CA TRP A 76 -23.12 2.54 3.68
C TRP A 76 -22.42 2.29 2.33
N ILE A 77 -22.03 3.37 1.65
CA ILE A 77 -21.24 3.28 0.42
C ILE A 77 -19.78 3.45 0.81
N ASP A 78 -18.96 2.41 0.68
CA ASP A 78 -17.52 2.58 0.79
C ASP A 78 -17.03 3.36 -0.43
N HIS A 79 -16.91 4.69 -0.26
CA HIS A 79 -16.49 5.57 -1.32
C HIS A 79 -15.12 5.20 -1.89
N VAL A 80 -14.22 4.62 -1.09
CA VAL A 80 -12.88 4.24 -1.56
C VAL A 80 -12.97 3.01 -2.45
N GLU A 81 -13.65 1.96 -1.99
CA GLU A 81 -13.77 0.70 -2.74
C GLU A 81 -14.59 0.90 -4.04
N VAL A 82 -15.64 1.71 -3.99
CA VAL A 82 -16.41 2.03 -5.20
C VAL A 82 -15.60 2.87 -6.20
N TRP A 83 -14.76 3.80 -5.71
CA TRP A 83 -13.86 4.56 -6.58
C TRP A 83 -12.75 3.68 -7.17
N HIS A 84 -12.27 2.71 -6.39
CA HIS A 84 -11.29 1.73 -6.83
C HIS A 84 -11.89 0.80 -7.91
N ALA A 85 -13.14 0.35 -7.74
CA ALA A 85 -13.87 -0.40 -8.76
C ALA A 85 -14.02 0.38 -10.07
N LEU A 86 -14.37 1.67 -9.99
CA LEU A 86 -14.44 2.55 -11.17
C LEU A 86 -13.10 2.62 -11.92
N ARG A 87 -11.96 2.61 -11.22
CA ARG A 87 -10.64 2.54 -11.87
C ARG A 87 -10.44 1.22 -12.61
N GLN A 88 -10.86 0.10 -12.04
CA GLN A 88 -10.80 -1.19 -12.73
C GLN A 88 -11.67 -1.19 -13.99
N ASP A 89 -12.84 -0.55 -13.94
CA ASP A 89 -13.71 -0.44 -15.12
C ASP A 89 -13.12 0.45 -16.21
N LEU A 90 -12.39 1.52 -15.86
CA LEU A 90 -11.61 2.31 -16.82
C LEU A 90 -10.50 1.49 -17.50
N ILE A 91 -9.83 0.60 -16.75
CA ILE A 91 -8.84 -0.32 -17.31
C ILE A 91 -9.50 -1.26 -18.32
N LYS A 92 -10.61 -1.92 -17.92
CA LYS A 92 -11.36 -2.82 -18.79
C LYS A 92 -11.89 -2.13 -20.06
N ALA A 93 -12.31 -0.88 -19.93
CA ALA A 93 -12.81 -0.07 -21.05
C ALA A 93 -11.69 0.47 -21.96
N GLY A 94 -10.41 0.31 -21.59
CA GLY A 94 -9.27 0.79 -22.38
C GLY A 94 -8.99 2.29 -22.27
N PHE A 95 -9.59 2.99 -21.30
CA PHE A 95 -9.33 4.41 -21.04
C PHE A 95 -8.22 4.64 -20.00
N ALA A 96 -7.81 3.57 -19.32
CA ALA A 96 -6.69 3.52 -18.41
C ALA A 96 -5.84 2.26 -18.74
N PRO A 97 -4.58 2.17 -18.26
CA PRO A 97 -3.85 3.14 -17.45
C PRO A 97 -3.49 4.39 -18.25
N LEU A 98 -3.41 5.55 -17.58
CA LEU A 98 -2.84 6.76 -18.18
C LEU A 98 -1.38 6.53 -18.58
N ASP A 99 -0.84 7.26 -19.55
CA ASP A 99 0.50 7.02 -20.12
C ASP A 99 1.61 6.90 -19.06
N ARG A 100 1.58 7.75 -18.02
CA ARG A 100 2.55 7.67 -16.90
C ARG A 100 2.33 6.47 -16.00
N HIS A 101 1.08 6.08 -15.77
CA HIS A 101 0.72 4.89 -15.00
C HIS A 101 1.15 3.61 -15.73
N ALA A 102 0.92 3.56 -17.05
CA ALA A 102 1.32 2.45 -17.91
C ALA A 102 2.83 2.20 -17.82
N LYS A 103 3.62 3.27 -17.86
CA LYS A 103 5.09 3.19 -17.75
C LYS A 103 5.57 2.63 -16.40
N LEU A 104 4.89 2.96 -15.30
CA LEU A 104 5.21 2.38 -13.99
C LEU A 104 4.90 0.88 -13.93
N ILE A 105 3.78 0.45 -14.53
CA ILE A 105 3.41 -0.96 -14.66
C ILE A 105 4.40 -1.71 -15.55
N GLU A 106 4.83 -1.09 -16.65
CA GLU A 106 5.87 -1.64 -17.53
C GLU A 106 7.17 -1.88 -16.75
N TYR A 107 7.67 -0.90 -15.99
CA TYR A 107 8.87 -1.05 -15.18
C TYR A 107 8.74 -2.13 -14.10
N MET A 108 7.56 -2.21 -13.48
CA MET A 108 7.25 -3.22 -12.49
C MET A 108 7.28 -4.64 -13.06
N ASN A 109 6.87 -4.83 -14.32
CA ASN A 109 6.78 -6.14 -14.97
C ASN A 109 7.96 -6.45 -15.91
N ASN A 110 8.82 -5.47 -16.18
CA ASN A 110 10.03 -5.67 -16.96
C ASN A 110 10.99 -6.61 -16.20
N PRO A 111 11.45 -7.73 -16.83
CA PRO A 111 12.34 -8.70 -16.19
C PRO A 111 13.66 -8.13 -15.64
N ASP A 112 14.20 -7.09 -16.29
CA ASP A 112 15.47 -6.48 -15.91
C ASP A 112 15.32 -5.46 -14.76
N MET A 113 14.08 -5.04 -14.46
CA MET A 113 13.78 -4.01 -13.47
C MET A 113 13.03 -4.58 -12.25
N ARG A 114 11.82 -5.13 -12.46
CA ARG A 114 10.93 -5.64 -11.40
C ARG A 114 10.64 -4.65 -10.27
N ASN A 115 10.66 -3.35 -10.57
CA ASN A 115 10.38 -2.26 -9.64
C ASN A 115 9.80 -1.04 -10.39
N PRO A 116 9.01 -0.19 -9.73
CA PRO A 116 8.33 0.92 -10.38
C PRO A 116 9.24 2.12 -10.71
N TYR A 117 10.51 2.08 -10.30
CA TYR A 117 11.45 3.18 -10.52
C TYR A 117 12.23 3.07 -11.84
N GLY A 118 12.08 1.96 -12.57
CA GLY A 118 12.77 1.74 -13.83
C GLY A 118 14.28 1.47 -13.67
N GLU A 119 14.70 1.07 -12.47
CA GLU A 119 16.11 0.77 -12.18
C GLU A 119 16.43 -0.71 -12.32
N PRO A 120 17.70 -1.10 -12.54
CA PRO A 120 18.09 -2.50 -12.62
C PRO A 120 17.73 -3.27 -11.35
N LYS A 121 17.15 -4.45 -11.51
CA LYS A 121 16.73 -5.35 -10.42
C LYS A 121 17.85 -5.59 -9.40
N ALA A 122 19.09 -5.77 -9.86
CA ALA A 122 20.24 -6.05 -9.01
C ALA A 122 20.47 -4.97 -7.93
N LYS A 123 20.19 -3.69 -8.25
CA LYS A 123 20.36 -2.59 -7.30
C LYS A 123 19.53 -2.75 -6.03
N LYS A 124 18.36 -3.41 -6.11
CA LYS A 124 17.50 -3.66 -4.95
C LYS A 124 18.18 -4.49 -3.85
N PHE A 125 19.21 -5.26 -4.20
CA PHE A 125 19.84 -6.20 -3.28
C PHE A 125 21.23 -5.75 -2.82
N GLU A 126 21.74 -4.62 -3.34
CA GLU A 126 23.07 -4.11 -2.98
C GLU A 126 23.22 -3.80 -1.48
N TRP A 127 22.13 -3.46 -0.79
CA TRP A 127 22.15 -3.18 0.65
C TRP A 127 22.51 -4.41 1.50
N LEU A 128 22.33 -5.62 0.98
CA LEU A 128 22.69 -6.86 1.68
C LEU A 128 24.20 -6.95 1.93
N ASN A 129 25.02 -6.28 1.11
CA ASN A 129 26.48 -6.24 1.29
C ASN A 129 26.92 -5.44 2.53
N ASP A 130 26.06 -4.55 3.03
CA ASP A 130 26.38 -3.58 4.08
C ASP A 130 25.75 -3.95 5.44
N VAL A 131 25.07 -5.10 5.53
CA VAL A 131 24.40 -5.56 6.75
C VAL A 131 24.98 -6.87 7.27
N LYS A 132 24.88 -7.07 8.58
CA LYS A 132 25.20 -8.31 9.29
C LYS A 132 23.95 -8.78 10.05
N GLY A 133 23.90 -10.05 10.42
CA GLY A 133 22.77 -10.63 11.15
C GLY A 133 21.53 -10.87 10.27
N VAL A 134 21.74 -11.12 8.98
CA VAL A 134 20.70 -11.55 8.04
C VAL A 134 20.99 -12.97 7.56
N SER A 135 19.94 -13.76 7.41
CA SER A 135 20.02 -15.15 6.93
C SER A 135 19.21 -15.33 5.64
N LYS A 136 19.39 -16.48 4.96
CA LYS A 136 18.52 -16.86 3.82
C LYS A 136 17.26 -17.59 4.26
N MET A 137 17.25 -18.12 5.47
CA MET A 137 16.16 -18.91 6.04
C MET A 137 15.92 -18.50 7.48
N GLY A 138 14.66 -18.41 7.88
CA GLY A 138 14.28 -17.96 9.20
C GLY A 138 12.78 -17.88 9.38
N ASP A 139 12.34 -18.09 10.61
CA ASP A 139 10.92 -18.04 11.01
C ASP A 139 10.28 -16.67 10.73
N ILE A 140 11.08 -15.61 10.89
CA ILE A 140 10.75 -14.23 10.55
C ILE A 140 11.54 -13.77 9.31
N THR A 141 10.83 -13.32 8.27
CA THR A 141 11.43 -12.84 7.02
C THR A 141 11.07 -11.39 6.75
N PHE A 142 12.07 -10.61 6.36
CA PHE A 142 11.88 -9.23 5.93
C PHE A 142 11.59 -9.15 4.43
N TYR A 143 10.46 -8.55 4.08
CA TYR A 143 10.15 -8.16 2.70
C TYR A 143 10.53 -6.68 2.52
N ALA A 144 11.59 -6.44 1.75
CA ALA A 144 12.24 -5.13 1.64
C ALA A 144 11.47 -4.15 0.75
N GLY A 145 10.69 -4.66 -0.20
CA GLY A 145 9.94 -3.82 -1.14
C GLY A 145 10.85 -3.08 -2.12
N CYS A 146 10.38 -1.96 -2.66
CA CYS A 146 11.12 -1.21 -3.68
C CYS A 146 11.71 0.10 -3.16
N THR A 147 10.95 0.84 -2.35
CA THR A 147 11.32 2.18 -1.91
C THR A 147 12.50 2.16 -0.96
N GLU A 148 12.49 1.27 0.02
CA GLU A 148 13.56 1.16 1.00
C GLU A 148 14.91 0.84 0.34
N PRO A 149 15.06 -0.24 -0.46
CA PRO A 149 16.36 -0.55 -1.03
C PRO A 149 16.85 0.47 -2.07
N LEU A 150 15.95 1.16 -2.79
CA LEU A 150 16.34 2.06 -3.89
C LEU A 150 16.39 3.54 -3.49
N ARG A 151 15.70 3.95 -2.42
CA ARG A 151 15.57 5.36 -2.02
C ARG A 151 15.87 5.62 -0.54
N GLN A 152 15.77 4.62 0.33
CA GLN A 152 15.94 4.77 1.78
C GLN A 152 16.79 3.64 2.37
N LYS A 153 17.97 3.44 1.78
CA LYS A 153 18.88 2.34 2.15
C LYS A 153 19.24 2.39 3.64
N GLU A 154 19.38 3.58 4.20
CA GLU A 154 19.67 3.82 5.61
C GLU A 154 18.62 3.21 6.54
N THR A 155 17.34 3.20 6.14
CA THR A 155 16.27 2.55 6.90
C THR A 155 16.54 1.07 7.06
N LEU A 156 17.01 0.40 6.01
CA LEU A 156 17.36 -1.03 6.03
C LEU A 156 18.59 -1.31 6.91
N LEU A 157 19.62 -0.48 6.78
CA LEU A 157 20.84 -0.60 7.60
C LEU A 157 20.54 -0.41 9.08
N ASN A 158 19.67 0.56 9.42
CA ASN A 158 19.28 0.82 10.80
C ASN A 158 18.35 -0.26 11.36
N LEU A 159 17.47 -0.82 10.54
CA LEU A 159 16.66 -1.98 10.91
C LEU A 159 17.57 -3.17 11.27
N ALA A 160 18.58 -3.47 10.46
CA ALA A 160 19.56 -4.51 10.78
C ALA A 160 20.33 -4.21 12.08
N LYS A 161 20.72 -2.96 12.33
CA LYS A 161 21.37 -2.58 13.60
C LYS A 161 20.47 -2.83 14.82
N ILE A 162 19.16 -2.55 14.71
CA ILE A 162 18.20 -2.76 15.80
C ILE A 162 18.07 -4.26 16.10
N PHE A 163 17.93 -5.10 15.08
CA PHE A 163 17.87 -6.55 15.26
C PHE A 163 19.17 -7.10 15.88
N ASN A 164 20.33 -6.64 15.40
CA ASN A 164 21.63 -7.01 15.98
C ASN A 164 21.74 -6.58 17.46
N ALA A 165 21.26 -5.38 17.81
CA ALA A 165 21.24 -4.91 19.20
C ALA A 165 20.30 -5.76 20.08
N ALA A 166 19.23 -6.30 19.50
CA ALA A 166 18.33 -7.26 20.15
C ALA A 166 18.88 -8.69 20.21
N GLY A 167 20.05 -8.95 19.61
CA GLY A 167 20.62 -10.31 19.51
C GLY A 167 19.77 -11.25 18.66
N LYS A 168 19.00 -10.72 17.71
CA LYS A 168 18.14 -11.48 16.80
C LYS A 168 18.61 -11.31 15.35
N GLU A 169 18.35 -12.33 14.55
CA GLU A 169 18.53 -12.31 13.10
C GLU A 169 17.17 -12.38 12.42
N PHE A 170 17.12 -11.97 11.15
CA PHE A 170 15.95 -12.17 10.29
C PHE A 170 16.37 -12.64 8.91
N ALA A 171 15.48 -13.37 8.24
CA ALA A 171 15.71 -13.82 6.88
C ALA A 171 15.40 -12.73 5.86
N VAL A 172 16.09 -12.75 4.72
CA VAL A 172 15.86 -11.84 3.60
C VAL A 172 15.53 -12.60 2.33
N ILE A 173 14.80 -11.96 1.43
CA ILE A 173 14.43 -12.52 0.12
C ILE A 173 15.38 -11.94 -0.93
N GLU A 174 16.18 -12.78 -1.58
CA GLU A 174 17.19 -12.33 -2.57
C GLU A 174 16.62 -12.15 -3.99
N ASP A 175 15.34 -12.49 -4.19
CA ASP A 175 14.66 -12.41 -5.49
C ASP A 175 13.22 -11.89 -5.36
N GLU A 176 12.93 -11.00 -4.42
CA GLU A 176 11.60 -10.39 -4.33
C GLU A 176 11.35 -9.37 -5.46
N TRP A 177 10.20 -9.49 -6.12
CA TRP A 177 9.67 -8.53 -7.08
C TRP A 177 8.77 -7.52 -6.38
N CYS A 178 8.48 -6.40 -7.04
CA CYS A 178 7.56 -5.38 -6.52
C CYS A 178 6.23 -5.97 -6.03
N CYS A 179 5.72 -5.47 -4.89
CA CYS A 179 4.50 -5.97 -4.26
C CYS A 179 3.24 -5.72 -5.09
N GLY A 180 3.32 -4.85 -6.11
CA GLY A 180 2.21 -4.55 -7.02
C GLY A 180 1.31 -3.40 -6.59
N SER A 181 1.59 -2.76 -5.45
CA SER A 181 0.73 -1.73 -4.85
C SER A 181 0.30 -0.65 -5.85
N ILE A 182 1.23 -0.16 -6.68
CA ILE A 182 0.96 0.89 -7.68
C ILE A 182 -0.05 0.43 -8.72
N SER A 183 0.14 -0.75 -9.31
CA SER A 183 -0.76 -1.30 -10.33
C SER A 183 -2.15 -1.60 -9.75
N ILE A 184 -2.20 -2.11 -8.51
CA ILE A 184 -3.46 -2.30 -7.78
C ILE A 184 -4.19 -0.97 -7.62
N ARG A 185 -3.53 0.10 -7.16
CA ARG A 185 -4.16 1.43 -7.01
C ARG A 185 -4.54 2.08 -8.35
N ILE A 186 -3.83 1.74 -9.42
CA ILE A 186 -4.20 2.13 -10.79
C ILE A 186 -5.47 1.40 -11.24
N GLY A 187 -5.75 0.22 -10.71
CA GLY A 187 -6.90 -0.62 -11.07
C GLY A 187 -6.55 -1.79 -12.00
N ASP A 188 -5.27 -1.96 -12.34
CA ASP A 188 -4.79 -3.07 -13.16
C ASP A 188 -4.34 -4.23 -12.27
N ILE A 189 -5.32 -5.05 -11.87
CA ILE A 189 -5.12 -6.19 -10.97
C ILE A 189 -4.42 -7.35 -11.68
N GLU A 190 -4.75 -7.57 -12.95
CA GLU A 190 -4.19 -8.68 -13.75
C GLU A 190 -2.68 -8.53 -13.93
N ALA A 191 -2.19 -7.30 -14.12
CA ALA A 191 -0.76 -7.02 -14.24
C ALA A 191 0.08 -7.35 -12.99
N VAL A 192 -0.55 -7.66 -11.85
CA VAL A 192 0.15 -7.90 -10.57
C VAL A 192 0.23 -9.37 -10.19
N LYS A 193 -0.69 -10.21 -10.68
CA LYS A 193 -0.77 -11.63 -10.29
C LYS A 193 0.57 -12.38 -10.40
N PRO A 194 1.36 -12.26 -11.49
CA PRO A 194 2.65 -12.95 -11.59
C PRO A 194 3.64 -12.52 -10.51
N ASN A 195 3.57 -11.25 -10.07
CA ASN A 195 4.45 -10.74 -9.02
C ASN A 195 4.06 -11.29 -7.64
N ILE A 196 2.76 -11.45 -7.39
CA ILE A 196 2.26 -12.07 -6.16
C ILE A 196 2.73 -13.52 -6.09
N GLU A 197 2.45 -14.30 -7.14
CA GLU A 197 2.81 -15.73 -7.21
C GLU A 197 4.32 -15.94 -7.00
N HIS A 198 5.15 -15.21 -7.74
CA HIS A 198 6.61 -15.27 -7.58
C HIS A 198 7.04 -14.95 -6.16
N ASN A 199 6.52 -13.86 -5.56
CA ASN A 199 6.90 -13.47 -4.21
C ASN A 199 6.45 -14.50 -3.16
N LEU A 200 5.28 -15.12 -3.30
CA LEU A 200 4.83 -16.19 -2.42
C LEU A 200 5.78 -17.40 -2.47
N GLU A 201 6.24 -17.77 -3.67
CA GLU A 201 7.24 -18.83 -3.82
C GLU A 201 8.57 -18.48 -3.16
N GLN A 202 9.05 -17.23 -3.32
CA GLN A 202 10.30 -16.81 -2.70
C GLN A 202 10.20 -16.73 -1.17
N ILE A 203 9.08 -16.22 -0.63
CA ILE A 203 8.82 -16.22 0.82
C ILE A 203 8.77 -17.65 1.35
N LYS A 204 8.11 -18.58 0.65
CA LYS A 204 8.07 -19.98 1.06
C LYS A 204 9.47 -20.61 1.17
N LYS A 205 10.41 -20.22 0.30
CA LYS A 205 11.80 -20.71 0.34
C LYS A 205 12.57 -20.24 1.57
N THR A 206 12.17 -19.14 2.21
CA THR A 206 12.82 -18.69 3.46
C THR A 206 12.35 -19.48 4.68
N GLY A 207 11.23 -20.21 4.58
CA GLY A 207 10.62 -20.94 5.69
C GLY A 207 9.88 -20.06 6.69
N ALA A 208 9.48 -18.85 6.27
CA ALA A 208 8.80 -17.89 7.13
C ALA A 208 7.42 -18.36 7.59
N ASN A 209 7.15 -18.27 8.90
CA ASN A 209 5.79 -18.22 9.43
C ASN A 209 5.31 -16.78 9.61
N LYS A 210 6.24 -15.83 9.74
CA LYS A 210 5.98 -14.39 9.87
C LYS A 210 6.79 -13.61 8.84
N VAL A 211 6.12 -12.74 8.07
CA VAL A 211 6.74 -11.79 7.16
C VAL A 211 6.51 -10.38 7.70
N PHE A 212 7.59 -9.63 7.87
CA PHE A 212 7.50 -8.24 8.28
C PHE A 212 7.98 -7.28 7.20
N VAL A 213 7.41 -6.08 7.24
CA VAL A 213 7.67 -4.99 6.27
C VAL A 213 7.84 -3.66 6.99
N ALA A 214 8.65 -2.77 6.43
CA ALA A 214 8.78 -1.39 6.92
C ALA A 214 7.83 -0.42 6.20
N CYS A 215 7.62 -0.59 4.88
CA CYS A 215 6.70 0.23 4.09
C CYS A 215 5.24 -0.09 4.41
N ALA A 216 4.48 0.94 4.80
CA ALA A 216 3.03 0.87 4.98
C ALA A 216 2.28 0.46 3.68
N GLY A 217 2.80 0.85 2.52
CA GLY A 217 2.25 0.45 1.21
C GLY A 217 2.39 -1.05 0.98
N CYS A 218 3.59 -1.61 1.21
CA CYS A 218 3.81 -3.06 1.17
C CYS A 218 2.95 -3.77 2.22
N TYR A 219 2.85 -3.22 3.44
CA TYR A 219 2.05 -3.79 4.52
C TYR A 219 0.59 -3.99 4.13
N ARG A 220 -0.08 -2.92 3.67
CA ARG A 220 -1.46 -3.02 3.18
C ARG A 220 -1.57 -4.01 2.02
N THR A 221 -0.65 -3.95 1.07
CA THR A 221 -0.73 -4.78 -0.13
C THR A 221 -0.55 -6.27 0.16
N LEU A 222 0.41 -6.64 0.99
CA LEU A 222 0.58 -8.03 1.40
C LEU A 222 -0.55 -8.48 2.33
N LYS A 223 -0.94 -7.66 3.33
CA LYS A 223 -1.90 -8.07 4.36
C LYS A 223 -3.36 -8.08 3.91
N LYS A 224 -3.77 -7.15 3.04
CA LYS A 224 -5.15 -7.00 2.56
C LYS A 224 -5.29 -7.39 1.08
N ASP A 225 -4.51 -6.75 0.21
CA ASP A 225 -4.76 -6.82 -1.22
C ASP A 225 -4.41 -8.20 -1.82
N TRP A 226 -3.31 -8.83 -1.41
CA TRP A 226 -2.92 -10.16 -1.91
C TRP A 226 -3.97 -11.24 -1.56
N PRO A 227 -4.42 -11.39 -0.29
CA PRO A 227 -5.50 -12.33 0.03
C PRO A 227 -6.77 -12.11 -0.79
N GLU A 228 -7.18 -10.85 -0.99
CA GLU A 228 -8.37 -10.50 -1.74
C GLU A 228 -8.25 -10.89 -3.23
N ILE A 229 -7.10 -10.60 -3.84
CA ILE A 229 -6.81 -10.93 -5.25
C ILE A 229 -6.73 -12.45 -5.47
N LEU A 230 -6.15 -13.18 -4.51
CA LEU A 230 -5.98 -14.64 -4.60
C LEU A 230 -7.23 -15.41 -4.15
N GLY A 231 -8.14 -14.77 -3.42
CA GLY A 231 -9.32 -15.41 -2.83
C GLY A 231 -8.98 -16.42 -1.72
N GLN A 232 -7.82 -16.29 -1.08
CA GLN A 232 -7.35 -17.19 -0.02
C GLN A 232 -6.44 -16.46 0.97
N GLU A 233 -6.33 -17.00 2.19
CA GLU A 233 -5.38 -16.50 3.18
C GLU A 233 -3.93 -16.81 2.80
N LEU A 234 -2.99 -15.98 3.28
CA LEU A 234 -1.57 -16.22 3.09
C LEU A 234 -1.07 -17.29 4.07
N PRO A 235 -0.09 -18.11 3.68
CA PRO A 235 0.45 -19.18 4.54
C PRO A 235 1.39 -18.66 5.65
N PHE A 236 1.44 -17.34 5.86
CA PHE A 236 2.27 -16.66 6.84
C PHE A 236 1.55 -15.41 7.35
N GLU A 237 1.91 -14.98 8.55
CA GLU A 237 1.43 -13.73 9.12
C GLU A 237 2.17 -12.53 8.50
N VAL A 238 1.45 -11.45 8.18
CA VAL A 238 2.03 -10.17 7.73
C VAL A 238 1.95 -9.13 8.85
N VAL A 239 3.11 -8.65 9.30
CA VAL A 239 3.24 -7.64 10.36
C VAL A 239 4.03 -6.42 9.90
N ASN A 240 3.78 -5.27 10.52
CA ASN A 240 4.63 -4.09 10.34
C ASN A 240 5.88 -4.20 11.23
N VAL A 241 6.98 -3.58 10.82
CA VAL A 241 8.21 -3.49 11.61
C VAL A 241 7.97 -2.92 13.03
N THR A 242 7.01 -2.01 13.21
CA THR A 242 6.68 -1.47 14.53
C THR A 242 6.12 -2.53 15.46
N GLU A 243 5.30 -3.46 14.95
CA GLU A 243 4.77 -4.60 15.71
C GLU A 243 5.92 -5.52 16.15
N VAL A 244 6.88 -5.78 15.26
CA VAL A 244 8.08 -6.57 15.58
C VAL A 244 8.93 -5.89 16.64
N PHE A 245 9.15 -4.57 16.54
CA PHE A 245 9.91 -3.84 17.55
C PHE A 245 9.22 -3.84 18.90
N LEU A 246 7.88 -3.73 18.93
CA LEU A 246 7.11 -3.88 20.17
C LEU A 246 7.28 -5.27 20.78
N GLU A 247 7.26 -6.34 19.97
CA GLU A 247 7.55 -7.71 20.44
C GLU A 247 8.96 -7.80 21.08
N LEU A 248 9.98 -7.26 20.42
CA LEU A 248 11.36 -7.26 20.92
C LEU A 248 11.55 -6.42 22.19
N ILE A 249 10.79 -5.34 22.36
CA ILE A 249 10.81 -4.54 23.60
C ILE A 249 10.12 -5.31 24.73
N ASN A 250 8.97 -5.90 24.45
CA ASN A 250 8.16 -6.61 25.43
C ASN A 250 8.83 -7.89 25.94
N ASP A 251 9.59 -8.60 25.09
CA ASP A 251 10.35 -9.79 25.49
C ASP A 251 11.71 -9.46 26.14
N GLY A 252 12.08 -8.18 26.19
CA GLY A 252 13.30 -7.67 26.81
C GLY A 252 14.56 -7.84 25.95
N SER A 253 14.45 -8.35 24.72
CA SER A 253 15.56 -8.48 23.78
C SER A 253 16.10 -7.11 23.36
N LEU A 254 15.19 -6.17 23.04
CA LEU A 254 15.53 -4.79 22.69
C LEU A 254 15.33 -3.88 23.89
N LYS A 255 16.43 -3.35 24.43
CA LYS A 255 16.41 -2.39 25.53
C LYS A 255 16.44 -0.97 24.98
N ILE A 256 15.44 -0.18 25.33
CA ILE A 256 15.45 1.27 25.06
C ILE A 256 16.34 1.93 26.11
N PRO A 257 17.39 2.67 25.72
CA PRO A 257 18.20 3.43 26.67
C PRO A 257 17.33 4.39 27.48
N GLU A 258 17.56 4.48 28.80
CA GLU A 258 17.03 5.57 29.61
C GLU A 258 17.75 6.87 29.23
N GLN A 259 17.26 7.59 28.22
CA GLN A 259 17.67 8.97 27.96
C GLN A 259 16.43 9.85 27.74
N ASP A 260 16.29 10.83 28.65
CA ASP A 260 15.33 11.94 28.68
C ASP A 260 13.97 11.64 28.05
N MET A 261 13.16 10.87 28.76
CA MET A 261 11.70 10.87 28.58
C MET A 261 11.14 12.23 28.99
N GLU A 262 11.44 13.29 28.23
CA GLU A 262 10.57 14.47 28.22
C GLU A 262 9.21 13.99 27.72
N THR A 263 8.28 13.85 28.65
CA THR A 263 6.88 13.67 28.33
C THR A 263 6.48 14.89 27.50
N ILE A 264 6.29 14.72 26.19
CA ILE A 264 5.66 15.74 25.35
C ILE A 264 4.24 15.90 25.90
N LYS A 265 4.03 16.95 26.69
CA LYS A 265 2.71 17.35 27.22
C LYS A 265 1.83 17.90 26.11
#